data_AF-A0A077PBE7-F1
#
_entry.id   AF-A0A077PBE7-F1
#
_cell.length_a   1.000
_cell.length_b   1.000
_cell.length_c   1.000
_cell.angle_alpha   90.00
_cell.angle_beta   90.00
_cell.angle_gamma   90.00
#
_symmetry.space_group_name_H-M   'P 1'
#
loop_
_entity.id
_entity.type
_entity.pdbx_description
1 polymer ?
#
loop_
_entity_poly.entity_id
_entity_poly.type
_entity_poly.pdbx_seq_one_letter_code
_entity_poly.pdbx_strand_id
1 'polypeptide(L)' 'MVRNSLRFVAWKDYKAATRDLKTVYQAPTEEAALQALEAFSET' A
#
# COMPACT_ATOMS: atom_id res chain seq x y z
N MET A 1 9.87 4.91 -6.61
CA MET A 1 9.06 6.13 -6.78
C MET A 1 7.69 6.02 -6.07
N VAL A 2 7.63 5.41 -4.87
CA VAL A 2 6.37 5.21 -4.12
C VAL A 2 6.17 6.24 -3.00
N ARG A 3 7.29 6.76 -2.45
CA ARG A 3 7.26 7.89 -1.51
C ARG A 3 6.66 9.16 -2.09
N ASN A 4 6.78 9.38 -3.41
CA ASN A 4 6.21 10.56 -4.06
C ASN A 4 4.69 10.43 -4.23
N SER A 5 4.18 9.20 -4.37
CA SER A 5 2.75 8.92 -4.46
C SER A 5 2.00 9.28 -3.16
N LEU A 6 2.66 9.16 -2.00
CA LEU A 6 2.10 9.54 -0.69
C LEU A 6 1.77 11.03 -0.58
N ARG A 7 2.31 11.90 -1.45
CA ARG A 7 1.95 13.32 -1.52
C ARG A 7 0.50 13.53 -1.95
N PHE A 8 -0.06 12.59 -2.72
CA PHE A 8 -1.43 12.68 -3.25
C PHE A 8 -2.45 12.06 -2.30
N VAL A 9 -2.00 11.41 -1.22
CA VAL A 9 -2.87 10.82 -0.21
C VAL A 9 -3.31 11.92 0.76
N ALA A 10 -4.62 11.98 1.02
CA ALA A 10 -5.13 12.90 2.04
C ALA A 10 -4.51 12.57 3.40
N TRP A 11 -4.18 13.61 4.19
CA TRP A 11 -3.54 13.42 5.50
C TRP A 11 -4.29 12.45 6.42
N LYS A 12 -5.63 12.42 6.34
CA LYS A 12 -6.49 11.50 7.10
C LYS A 12 -6.20 10.03 6.80
N ASP A 13 -5.90 9.73 5.54
CA ASP A 13 -5.73 8.37 5.03
C ASP A 13 -4.24 7.96 4.96
N TYR A 14 -3.33 8.89 5.24
CA TYR A 14 -1.89 8.66 5.22
C TYR A 14 -1.47 7.44 6.06
N LYS A 15 -2.07 7.29 7.25
CA LYS A 15 -1.76 6.19 8.17
C LYS A 15 -2.27 4.83 7.65
N ALA A 16 -3.45 4.82 7.02
CA ALA A 16 -3.99 3.61 6.39
C ALA A 16 -3.16 3.24 5.17
N ALA A 17 -2.94 4.18 4.26
CA ALA A 17 -2.16 3.99 3.05
C ALA A 17 -0.73 3.48 3.34
N THR A 18 -0.04 4.02 4.34
CA THR A 18 1.32 3.56 4.69
C THR A 18 1.34 2.19 5.36
N ARG A 19 0.30 1.81 6.11
CA ARG A 19 0.15 0.47 6.68
C ARG A 19 -0.06 -0.55 5.57
N ASP A 20 -0.96 -0.27 4.65
CA ASP A 20 -1.35 -1.24 3.62
C ASP A 20 -0.21 -1.42 2.61
N LEU A 21 0.48 -0.33 2.26
CA LEU A 21 1.70 -0.36 1.47
C LEU A 21 2.83 -1.18 2.15
N LYS A 22 2.94 -1.10 3.48
CA LYS A 22 3.92 -1.91 4.24
C LYS A 22 3.61 -3.40 4.16
N THR A 23 2.34 -3.78 4.17
CA THR A 23 1.91 -5.18 4.02
C THR A 23 2.31 -5.74 2.65
N VAL A 24 2.14 -4.96 1.58
CA VAL A 24 2.59 -5.33 0.22
C VAL A 24 4.10 -5.57 0.18
N TYR A 25 4.89 -4.70 0.83
CA TYR A 25 6.35 -4.83 0.85
C TYR A 25 6.90 -5.91 1.79
N GLN A 26 6.17 -6.28 2.84
CA GLN A 26 6.57 -7.32 3.79
C GLN A 26 6.07 -8.72 3.40
N ALA A 27 5.30 -8.84 2.33
CA ALA A 27 4.79 -10.12 1.87
C ALA A 27 5.96 -11.10 1.56
N PRO A 28 5.90 -12.34 2.09
CA PRO A 28 6.98 -13.32 1.93
C PRO A 28 7.01 -13.98 0.53
N THR A 29 5.92 -13.89 -0.23
CA THR A 29 5.78 -14.44 -1.58
C THR A 29 5.18 -13.42 -2.53
N GLU A 30 5.45 -13.56 -3.83
CA GLU A 30 4.93 -12.68 -4.87
C GLU A 30 3.39 -12.70 -4.93
N GLU A 31 2.79 -13.88 -4.82
CA GLU A 31 1.34 -14.05 -4.83
C GLU A 31 0.66 -13.30 -3.67
N ALA A 32 1.26 -13.34 -2.47
CA ALA A 32 0.76 -12.60 -1.32
C ALA A 32 0.92 -11.08 -1.50
N ALA A 33 2.00 -10.64 -2.14
CA ALA A 33 2.20 -9.23 -2.48
C ALA A 33 1.16 -8.76 -3.50
N LEU A 34 0.84 -9.58 -4.51
CA LEU A 34 -0.18 -9.29 -5.52
C LEU A 34 -1.57 -9.19 -4.90
N GLN A 35 -1.96 -10.12 -4.03
CA GLN A 35 -3.25 -10.04 -3.31
C GLN A 35 -3.34 -8.77 -2.44
N ALA A 36 -2.27 -8.42 -1.74
CA ALA A 36 -2.23 -7.21 -0.93
C ALA A 36 -2.28 -5.93 -1.79
N LEU A 37 -1.69 -5.96 -2.98
CA LEU A 37 -1.74 -4.85 -3.93
C LEU A 37 -3.13 -4.69 -4.54
N GLU A 38 -3.82 -5.79 -4.84
CA GLU A 38 -5.19 -5.80 -5.35
C GLU A 38 -6.15 -5.22 -4.30
N ALA A 39 -6.02 -5.66 -3.04
CA ALA A 39 -6.77 -5.10 -1.91
C ALA A 39 -6.47 -3.62 -1.66
N PHE A 40 -5.26 -3.15 -1.95
CA PHE A 40 -4.88 -1.73 -1.88
C PHE A 40 -5.48 -0.89 -3.03
N SER A 41 -5.75 -1.51 -4.18
CA SER A 41 -6.34 -0.82 -5.35
C SER A 41 -7.86 -0.74 -5.29
N GLU A 42 -8.52 -1.53 -4.45
CA GLU A 42 -10.00 -1.58 -4.32
C GLU A 42 -10.57 -0.55 -3.33
N THR A 43 -9.71 0.20 -2.63
CA THR A 43 -10.09 1.29 -1.69
C THR A 43 -9.99 2.68 -2.31
#